data_AF-A0A0D3AGN8-F1
#
_entry.id   AF-A0A0D3AGN8-F1
#
_cell.length_a   1.000
_cell.length_b   1.000
_cell.length_c   1.000
_cell.angle_alpha   90.00
_cell.angle_beta   90.00
_cell.angle_gamma   90.00
#
_symmetry.space_group_name_H-M   'P 1'
#
loop_
_entity.id
_entity.type
_entity.pdbx_description
1 polymer ?
#
loop_
_entity_poly.entity_id
_entity_poly.type
_entity_poly.pdbx_seq_one_letter_code
_entity_poly.pdbx_strand_id
1 'polypeptide(L)'
;MGTPRVGEVNPLSLTGQGKLQVRKLDHNVFREMVAKCIIEHDLPFSFVEYTRVRLLWSYLNADVKFITSKTAASDVYKFYEFEK
;
A
#
# COMPACT_ATOMS: atom_id res chain seq x y z
N MET A 1 -22.05 -32.72 6.55
CA MET A 1 -22.05 -31.79 5.41
C MET A 1 -22.40 -30.41 5.98
N GLY A 2 -21.60 -29.35 5.99
CA GLY A 2 -20.26 -29.08 5.44
C GLY A 2 -19.39 -28.27 6.42
N THR A 3 -18.14 -28.10 6.04
CA THR A 3 -17.02 -27.55 6.84
C THR A 3 -17.09 -26.01 7.01
N PRO A 4 -16.47 -25.45 8.05
CA PRO A 4 -16.31 -24.00 8.19
C PRO A 4 -15.34 -23.47 7.14
N ARG A 5 -15.66 -22.32 6.52
CA ARG A 5 -14.82 -21.66 5.52
C ARG A 5 -13.99 -20.55 6.18
N VAL A 6 -12.68 -20.74 6.08
CA VAL A 6 -11.58 -19.79 6.31
C VAL A 6 -11.93 -18.35 5.93
N GLY A 7 -11.63 -17.41 6.82
CA GLY A 7 -11.62 -15.98 6.51
C GLY A 7 -12.10 -15.12 7.68
N GLU A 8 -11.31 -15.08 8.74
CA GLU A 8 -11.46 -14.14 9.84
C GLU A 8 -11.57 -12.69 9.32
N VAL A 9 -12.69 -12.07 9.68
CA VAL A 9 -12.93 -10.64 9.91
C VAL A 9 -12.06 -9.63 9.15
N ASN A 10 -12.62 -9.00 8.10
CA ASN A 10 -12.23 -7.63 7.80
C ASN A 10 -12.65 -6.75 9.00
N PRO A 11 -11.83 -5.81 9.49
CA PRO A 11 -12.21 -4.93 10.59
C PRO A 11 -13.27 -3.93 10.13
N LEU A 12 -14.53 -4.38 10.08
CA LEU A 12 -15.70 -3.50 10.10
C LEU A 12 -15.79 -2.90 11.51
N SER A 13 -15.08 -1.80 11.75
CA SER A 13 -15.33 -0.99 12.93
C SER A 13 -16.67 -0.27 12.74
N LEU A 14 -17.74 -0.88 13.24
CA LEU A 14 -19.06 -0.26 13.36
C LEU A 14 -19.00 0.80 14.46
N THR A 15 -18.66 2.04 14.11
CA THR A 15 -18.92 3.17 15.00
C THR A 15 -20.44 3.45 14.98
N GLY A 16 -21.02 3.74 16.14
CA GLY A 16 -22.47 3.77 16.44
C GLY A 16 -23.35 4.79 15.71
N GLN A 17 -23.01 5.22 14.50
CA GLN A 17 -23.92 5.85 13.55
C GLN A 17 -23.58 5.30 12.16
N GLY A 18 -24.53 4.66 11.49
CA GLY A 18 -24.38 3.88 10.25
C GLY A 18 -23.89 4.66 9.03
N LYS A 19 -22.70 5.26 9.11
CA LYS A 19 -21.93 5.77 7.97
C LYS A 19 -20.81 4.77 7.72
N LEU A 20 -20.90 4.08 6.58
CA LEU A 20 -19.81 3.31 6.01
C LEU A 20 -18.65 4.28 5.75
N GLN A 21 -17.70 4.37 6.68
CA GLN A 21 -16.44 5.08 6.46
C GLN A 21 -15.59 4.20 5.54
N VAL A 22 -15.71 4.43 4.23
CA VAL A 22 -14.70 3.97 3.28
C VAL A 22 -13.39 4.61 3.72
N ARG A 23 -12.46 3.80 4.25
CA ARG A 23 -11.12 4.28 4.61
C ARG A 23 -10.46 4.78 3.33
N LYS A 24 -10.35 6.10 3.18
CA LYS A 24 -9.57 6.70 2.09
C LYS A 24 -8.11 6.32 2.27
N LEU A 25 -7.49 5.82 1.21
CA LEU A 25 -6.06 5.51 1.21
C LEU A 25 -5.27 6.81 1.40
N ASP A 26 -4.49 6.89 2.48
CA ASP A 26 -3.50 7.96 2.62
C ASP A 26 -2.32 7.67 1.70
N HIS A 27 -2.18 8.52 0.70
CA HIS A 27 -1.17 8.36 -0.34
C HIS A 27 0.26 8.54 0.15
N ASN A 28 0.46 9.33 1.21
CA ASN A 28 1.79 9.56 1.78
C ASN A 28 2.25 8.33 2.54
N VAL A 29 1.36 7.74 3.34
CA VAL A 29 1.64 6.49 4.07
C VAL A 29 1.92 5.35 3.09
N PHE A 30 1.16 5.26 2.00
CA PHE A 30 1.42 4.27 0.94
C PHE A 30 2.83 4.41 0.35
N ARG A 31 3.25 5.64 0.00
CA ARG A 31 4.59 5.89 -0.56
C ARG A 31 5.70 5.55 0.42
N GLU A 32 5.53 5.91 1.69
CA GLU A 32 6.46 5.56 2.76
C GLU A 32 6.62 4.04 2.90
N MET A 33 5.51 3.28 2.90
CA MET A 33 5.59 1.82 2.98
C MET A 33 6.31 1.20 1.77
N VAL A 34 6.05 1.72 0.57
CA VAL A 34 6.73 1.25 -0.65
C VAL A 34 8.23 1.56 -0.60
N ALA A 35 8.62 2.76 -0.15
CA ALA A 35 10.02 3.14 -0.02
C ALA A 35 10.76 2.25 0.99
N LYS A 36 10.15 1.98 2.15
CA LYS A 36 10.71 1.04 3.14
C LYS A 36 10.90 -0.36 2.58
N CYS A 37 9.90 -0.88 1.86
CA CYS A 37 9.98 -2.19 1.22
C CYS A 37 11.11 -2.29 0.18
N ILE A 38 11.34 -1.20 -0.57
CA ILE A 38 12.47 -1.10 -1.51
C ILE A 38 13.81 -1.16 -0.77
N ILE A 39 13.97 -0.43 0.32
CA ILE A 39 15.20 -0.40 1.12
C ILE A 39 15.45 -1.76 1.80
N GLU A 40 14.42 -2.34 2.42
CA GLU A 40 14.52 -3.58 3.20
C GLU A 40 14.92 -4.80 2.37
N HIS A 41 14.48 -4.84 1.11
CA HIS A 41 14.70 -5.99 0.22
C HIS A 41 15.62 -5.68 -0.97
N ASP A 42 16.26 -4.50 -0.99
CA ASP A 42 17.10 -4.02 -2.09
C ASP A 42 16.42 -4.16 -3.47
N LEU A 43 15.14 -3.77 -3.53
CA LEU A 43 14.36 -3.92 -4.75
C LEU A 43 14.73 -2.83 -5.76
N PRO A 44 14.70 -3.13 -7.07
CA PRO A 44 14.88 -2.09 -8.08
C PRO A 44 13.72 -1.10 -8.00
N PHE A 45 13.98 0.20 -8.22
CA PHE A 45 12.91 1.22 -8.21
C PHE A 45 11.80 0.95 -9.25
N SER A 46 12.10 0.19 -10.31
CA SER A 46 11.13 -0.28 -11.31
C SER A 46 10.08 -1.24 -10.76
N PHE A 47 10.27 -1.79 -9.55
CA PHE A 47 9.30 -2.63 -8.84
C PHE A 47 7.90 -2.00 -8.81
N VAL A 48 7.83 -0.68 -8.61
CA VAL A 48 6.55 0.07 -8.52
C VAL A 48 5.80 0.16 -9.86
N GLU A 49 6.47 -0.20 -10.96
CA GLU A 49 5.95 -0.16 -12.31
C GLU A 49 5.60 -1.55 -12.85
N TYR A 50 5.87 -2.61 -12.08
CA TYR A 50 5.54 -3.96 -12.49
C TYR A 50 4.03 -4.14 -12.61
N THR A 51 3.57 -4.69 -13.74
CA THR A 51 2.15 -4.85 -14.06
C THR A 51 1.39 -5.60 -12.98
N ARG A 52 1.95 -6.68 -12.43
CA ARG A 52 1.31 -7.47 -11.36
C ARG A 52 1.22 -6.70 -10.04
N VAL A 53 2.23 -5.90 -9.73
CA VAL A 53 2.26 -5.05 -8.51
C VAL A 53 1.18 -3.98 -8.61
N ARG A 54 1.07 -3.32 -9.78
CA ARG A 54 0.01 -2.33 -10.03
C ARG A 54 -1.39 -2.92 -9.99
N LEU A 55 -1.59 -4.09 -10.60
CA LEU A 55 -2.86 -4.83 -10.52
C LEU A 55 -3.21 -5.19 -9.08
N LEU A 56 -2.24 -5.64 -8.29
CA LEU A 56 -2.44 -5.92 -6.88
C LEU A 56 -2.88 -4.66 -6.12
N TRP A 57 -2.16 -3.54 -6.27
CA TRP A 57 -2.54 -2.30 -5.59
C TRP A 57 -3.92 -1.78 -5.99
N SER A 58 -4.28 -1.83 -7.28
CA SER A 58 -5.63 -1.47 -7.74
C SER A 58 -6.71 -2.40 -7.19
N TYR A 59 -6.41 -3.69 -7.04
CA TYR A 59 -7.33 -4.64 -6.43
C TYR A 59 -7.58 -4.32 -4.96
N LEU A 60 -6.54 -3.91 -4.22
CA LEU A 60 -6.69 -3.52 -2.81
C LEU A 60 -7.45 -2.19 -2.66
N ASN A 61 -7.15 -1.18 -3.48
CA ASN A 61 -7.78 0.14 -3.42
C ASN A 61 -7.91 0.75 -4.82
N ALA A 62 -9.14 1.05 -5.24
CA ALA A 62 -9.39 1.68 -6.54
C ALA A 62 -8.83 3.10 -6.67
N ASP A 63 -8.69 3.81 -5.55
CA ASP A 63 -8.19 5.20 -5.50
C ASP A 63 -6.66 5.31 -5.44
N VAL A 64 -5.94 4.19 -5.58
CA VAL A 64 -4.47 4.20 -5.55
C VAL A 64 -3.90 4.90 -6.78
N LYS A 65 -3.01 5.86 -6.55
CA LYS A 65 -2.21 6.55 -7.54
C LYS A 65 -0.87 5.84 -7.66
N PHE A 66 -0.60 5.33 -8.85
CA PHE A 66 0.68 4.71 -9.12
C PHE A 66 1.81 5.72 -9.08
N ILE A 67 2.93 5.30 -8.50
CA ILE A 67 4.18 6.06 -8.52
C ILE A 67 5.10 5.54 -9.63
N THR A 68 6.04 6.38 -10.04
CA THR A 68 7.07 6.04 -11.02
C THR A 68 8.37 5.66 -10.32
N SER A 69 9.29 5.00 -11.03
CA SER A 69 10.63 4.71 -10.51
C SER A 69 11.34 5.97 -9.98
N LYS A 70 11.14 7.13 -10.62
CA LYS A 70 11.72 8.42 -10.18
C LYS A 70 11.16 8.88 -8.85
N THR A 71 9.85 8.74 -8.68
CA THR A 71 9.17 9.08 -7.41
C THR A 71 9.65 8.16 -6.30
N ALA A 72 9.75 6.85 -6.58
CA ALA A 72 10.27 5.87 -5.63
C ALA A 72 11.71 6.19 -5.21
N ALA A 73 12.59 6.52 -6.17
CA ALA A 73 13.96 6.94 -5.87
C ALA A 73 14.01 8.21 -5.02
N SER A 74 13.17 9.21 -5.32
CA SER A 74 13.08 10.44 -4.52
C SER A 74 12.58 10.18 -3.10
N ASP A 75 11.65 9.25 -2.91
CA ASP A 75 11.14 8.91 -1.58
C ASP A 75 12.16 8.13 -0.77
N VAL A 76 12.85 7.17 -1.38
CA VAL A 76 13.98 6.46 -0.73
C VAL A 76 15.11 7.42 -0.35
N TYR A 77 15.43 8.40 -1.22
CA TYR A 77 16.46 9.39 -0.91
C TYR A 77 16.12 10.24 0.33
N LYS A 78 14.85 10.58 0.53
CA LYS A 78 14.42 11.31 1.74
C LYS A 78 14.64 10.48 3.02
N PHE A 79 14.44 9.16 2.96
CA PHE A 79 14.75 8.29 4.10
C PHE A 79 16.25 8.29 4.39
N TYR A 80 17.09 8.28 3.36
CA TYR A 80 18.54 8.38 3.53
C TYR A 80 18.97 9.72 4.16
N GLU A 81 18.39 10.85 3.74
CA GLU A 81 18.69 12.16 4.34
C GLU A 81 18.25 12.28 5.81
N PHE A 82 17.16 11.59 6.21
CA PHE A 82 16.69 11.58 7.59
C PHE A 82 17.56 10.73 8.54
N GLU A 83 18.33 9.78 8.00
CA GLU A 83 19.20 8.90 8.78
C GLU A 83 20.62 9.45 8.95
N LYS A 84 20.92 10.61 8.37
CA LYS A 84 22.22 11.30 8.44
C LYS A 84 22.25 12.40 9.51
#